data_AF-A0A2D5X1K5-F1
#
_entry.id   AF-A0A2D5X1K5-F1
#
_cell.length_a   1.000
_cell.length_b   1.000
_cell.length_c   1.000
_cell.angle_alpha   90.00
_cell.angle_beta   90.00
_cell.angle_gamma   90.00
#
_symmetry.space_group_name_H-M   'P 1'
#
loop_
_entity.id
_entity.type
_entity.pdbx_description
1 polymer ?
#
loop_
_entity_poly.entity_id
_entity_poly.type
_entity_poly.pdbx_seq_one_letter_code
_entity_poly.pdbx_strand_id
1 'polypeptide(L)'
;ILLAFTAFLPASTVAHDAGTFTVLAKANQLTPNTPQLVFNDSVWWYNVDSTENVTHRIVYDSDGDGLYNGTQDWDSGNLSSECEKDEYGNQTDPDCRVTFEIPFNGTWGPGTYNYQDILSNGAINNGTIIVHPDSHPSEGNSPPPTGYEFGNDEEEQDLDSQDENNDSRNWLLWVAAGSGVISLLLVGVLFAGNKDSTLDTEIGDNQEHKDSDIDDIAEEELEKIESAKSVQNITYNIHDSVISGDVVADLKEDED
;
A
#
# COMPACT_ATOMS: atom_id res chain seq x y z
N ILE A 1 -26.38 33.81 -4.75
CA ILE A 1 -26.29 32.53 -5.48
C ILE A 1 -25.02 31.85 -5.00
N LEU A 2 -25.17 30.75 -4.26
CA LEU A 2 -24.07 30.00 -3.64
C LEU A 2 -23.55 29.01 -4.67
N LEU A 3 -22.33 29.19 -5.19
CA LEU A 3 -21.68 28.21 -6.06
C LEU A 3 -21.21 27.03 -5.21
N ALA A 4 -21.82 25.86 -5.40
CA ALA A 4 -21.34 24.61 -4.82
C ALA A 4 -20.29 24.00 -5.76
N PHE A 5 -19.03 23.99 -5.32
CA PHE A 5 -17.95 23.21 -5.93
C PHE A 5 -18.11 21.74 -5.48
N THR A 6 -18.57 20.85 -6.37
CA THR A 6 -18.53 19.41 -6.14
C THR A 6 -17.13 18.90 -6.46
N ALA A 7 -16.34 18.61 -5.43
CA ALA A 7 -15.05 17.94 -5.58
C ALA A 7 -15.30 16.45 -5.90
N PHE A 8 -14.89 16.01 -7.09
CA PHE A 8 -14.74 14.59 -7.40
C PHE A 8 -13.57 14.05 -6.58
N LEU A 9 -13.86 13.27 -5.55
CA LEU A 9 -12.84 12.50 -4.86
C LEU A 9 -12.51 11.26 -5.72
N PRO A 10 -11.22 10.96 -5.98
CA PRO A 10 -10.86 9.74 -6.67
C PRO A 10 -11.28 8.53 -5.82
N ALA A 11 -11.96 7.56 -6.46
CA ALA A 11 -12.20 6.26 -5.86
C ALA A 11 -10.84 5.61 -5.55
N SER A 12 -10.65 5.25 -4.28
CA SER A 12 -9.45 4.53 -3.86
C SER A 12 -9.64 3.07 -4.20
N THR A 13 -8.93 2.57 -5.21
CA THR A 13 -8.81 1.12 -5.40
C THR A 13 -7.84 0.58 -4.36
N VAL A 14 -8.30 -0.35 -3.53
CA VAL A 14 -7.44 -1.05 -2.57
C VAL A 14 -6.97 -2.32 -3.26
N ALA A 15 -5.75 -2.28 -3.79
CA ALA A 15 -5.06 -3.48 -4.26
C ALA A 15 -4.58 -4.28 -3.05
N HIS A 16 -4.71 -5.61 -3.10
CA HIS A 16 -4.17 -6.48 -2.07
C HIS A 16 -2.64 -6.50 -2.19
N ASP A 17 -1.93 -6.21 -1.09
CA ASP A 17 -0.48 -6.32 -1.02
C ASP A 17 -0.08 -7.72 -0.56
N ALA A 18 0.95 -8.30 -1.18
CA ALA A 18 1.35 -9.67 -0.90
C ALA A 18 1.86 -9.81 0.55
N GLY A 19 1.23 -10.69 1.33
CA GLY A 19 1.56 -10.97 2.71
C GLY A 19 2.06 -12.38 2.95
N THR A 20 2.56 -12.61 4.17
CA THR A 20 2.96 -13.94 4.64
C THR A 20 2.15 -14.30 5.88
N PHE A 21 1.47 -15.43 5.82
CA PHE A 21 0.67 -15.97 6.91
C PHE A 21 1.44 -17.06 7.67
N THR A 22 1.57 -16.95 8.99
CA THR A 22 2.30 -17.95 9.80
C THR A 22 1.37 -18.98 10.44
N VAL A 23 1.68 -20.25 10.24
CA VAL A 23 1.12 -21.42 10.93
C VAL A 23 2.15 -21.97 11.90
N LEU A 24 1.77 -22.07 13.16
CA LEU A 24 2.61 -22.67 14.20
C LEU A 24 2.36 -24.18 14.25
N ALA A 25 3.41 -24.97 14.03
CA ALA A 25 3.40 -26.41 14.25
C ALA A 25 3.75 -26.68 15.72
N LYS A 26 2.77 -27.16 16.48
CA LYS A 26 2.89 -27.53 17.90
C LYS A 26 2.72 -29.05 18.02
N ALA A 27 3.14 -29.61 19.16
CA ALA A 27 3.09 -31.05 19.46
C ALA A 27 1.83 -31.80 18.97
N ASN A 28 0.65 -31.21 19.19
CA ASN A 28 -0.63 -31.90 18.91
C ASN A 28 -1.55 -31.14 17.95
N GLN A 29 -1.12 -29.99 17.41
CA GLN A 29 -1.98 -29.17 16.55
C GLN A 29 -1.21 -28.15 15.71
N LEU A 30 -1.82 -27.79 14.59
CA LEU A 30 -1.45 -26.62 13.79
C LEU A 30 -2.27 -25.40 14.26
N THR A 31 -1.65 -24.23 14.37
CA THR A 31 -2.35 -23.00 14.78
C THR A 31 -2.02 -21.81 13.87
N PRO A 32 -3.01 -21.28 13.13
CA PRO A 32 -4.31 -21.89 12.86
C PRO A 32 -4.16 -23.16 12.02
N ASN A 33 -5.12 -24.06 12.12
CA ASN A 33 -5.19 -25.26 11.27
C ASN A 33 -5.87 -24.98 9.91
N THR A 34 -6.62 -23.87 9.80
CA THR A 34 -7.30 -23.46 8.58
C THR A 34 -7.03 -22.00 8.22
N PRO A 35 -5.79 -21.64 7.84
CA PRO A 35 -5.49 -20.29 7.38
C PRO A 35 -6.22 -19.96 6.08
N GLN A 36 -6.64 -18.70 5.94
CA GLN A 36 -7.22 -18.17 4.73
C GLN A 36 -6.28 -17.11 4.17
N LEU A 37 -5.99 -17.21 2.87
CA LEU A 37 -5.06 -16.37 2.15
C LEU A 37 -5.73 -15.77 0.93
N VAL A 38 -5.14 -14.72 0.40
CA VAL A 38 -5.46 -14.21 -0.94
C VAL A 38 -4.34 -14.64 -1.89
N PHE A 39 -4.67 -14.88 -3.15
CA PHE A 39 -3.69 -15.22 -4.18
C PHE A 39 -2.55 -14.20 -4.21
N ASN A 40 -1.32 -14.68 -4.38
CA ASN A 40 -0.03 -14.01 -4.18
C ASN A 40 0.50 -13.90 -2.74
N ASP A 41 -0.25 -14.34 -1.73
CA ASP A 41 0.32 -14.52 -0.39
C ASP A 41 1.22 -15.76 -0.28
N SER A 42 1.98 -15.86 0.81
CA SER A 42 2.70 -17.07 1.20
C SER A 42 2.26 -17.61 2.57
N VAL A 43 2.46 -18.91 2.79
CA VAL A 43 2.31 -19.55 4.11
C VAL A 43 3.66 -19.94 4.65
N TRP A 44 3.93 -19.58 5.90
CA TRP A 44 5.07 -20.01 6.70
C TRP A 44 4.64 -21.00 7.77
N TRP A 45 5.22 -22.18 7.78
CA TRP A 45 5.16 -23.06 8.93
C TRP A 45 6.38 -22.82 9.80
N TYR A 46 6.16 -22.69 11.11
CA TYR A 46 7.22 -22.55 12.11
C TYR A 46 7.04 -23.65 13.16
N ASN A 47 8.05 -24.51 13.31
CA ASN A 47 8.04 -25.52 14.36
C ASN A 47 8.32 -24.85 15.72
N VAL A 48 7.33 -24.87 16.61
CA VAL A 48 7.43 -24.40 18.00
C VAL A 48 7.23 -25.53 19.01
N ASP A 49 7.23 -26.78 18.56
CA ASP A 49 7.11 -27.94 19.44
C ASP A 49 8.37 -28.11 20.28
N SER A 50 8.26 -27.97 21.60
CA SER A 50 9.37 -28.16 22.53
C SER A 50 9.53 -29.62 22.97
N THR A 51 8.83 -30.57 22.36
CA THR A 51 8.93 -31.99 22.68
C THR A 51 10.28 -32.54 22.22
N GLU A 52 11.00 -33.19 23.12
CA GLU A 52 12.37 -33.64 22.88
C GLU A 52 12.43 -34.65 21.71
N ASN A 53 13.36 -34.42 20.77
CA ASN A 53 13.60 -35.25 19.58
C ASN A 53 12.36 -35.42 18.66
N VAL A 54 11.40 -34.50 18.72
CA VAL A 54 10.27 -34.46 17.79
C VAL A 54 10.52 -33.44 16.69
N THR A 55 10.42 -33.88 15.44
CA THR A 55 10.48 -33.03 14.27
C THR A 55 9.15 -33.08 13.54
N HIS A 56 8.80 -31.98 12.89
CA HIS A 56 7.60 -31.84 12.08
C HIS A 56 7.97 -31.94 10.59
N ARG A 57 7.12 -32.55 9.77
CA ARG A 57 7.31 -32.62 8.31
C ARG A 57 6.00 -32.26 7.62
N ILE A 58 5.98 -31.11 6.97
CA ILE A 58 4.82 -30.55 6.28
C ILE A 58 4.81 -31.08 4.85
N VAL A 59 3.73 -31.76 4.48
CA VAL A 59 3.59 -32.44 3.19
C VAL A 59 2.23 -32.20 2.55
N TYR A 60 2.22 -32.11 1.23
CA TYR A 60 1.01 -32.10 0.40
C TYR A 60 1.22 -33.04 -0.77
N ASP A 61 0.24 -33.91 -0.96
CA ASP A 61 0.18 -34.90 -2.02
C ASP A 61 -0.97 -34.49 -2.94
N SER A 62 -0.63 -34.02 -4.13
CA SER A 62 -1.62 -33.49 -5.07
C SER A 62 -2.30 -34.57 -5.90
N ASP A 63 -1.66 -35.71 -6.13
CA ASP A 63 -2.20 -36.78 -6.97
C ASP A 63 -2.72 -37.99 -6.17
N GLY A 64 -2.48 -38.00 -4.86
CA GLY A 64 -3.02 -38.94 -3.90
C GLY A 64 -2.31 -40.30 -3.92
N ASP A 65 -1.10 -40.38 -4.46
CA ASP A 65 -0.34 -41.64 -4.57
C ASP A 65 0.37 -42.04 -3.27
N GLY A 66 0.36 -41.15 -2.26
CA GLY A 66 0.99 -41.34 -0.96
C GLY A 66 2.50 -41.11 -0.95
N LEU A 67 3.07 -40.64 -2.06
CA LEU A 67 4.42 -40.11 -2.18
C LEU A 67 4.35 -38.58 -2.17
N TYR A 68 5.47 -37.94 -1.83
CA TYR A 68 5.57 -36.47 -1.76
C TYR A 68 6.73 -35.99 -2.63
N ASN A 69 6.86 -36.57 -3.83
CA ASN A 69 8.00 -36.36 -4.72
C ASN A 69 7.59 -35.98 -6.16
N GLY A 70 6.30 -35.75 -6.39
CA GLY A 70 5.75 -35.24 -7.62
C GLY A 70 6.05 -33.76 -7.82
N THR A 71 5.89 -33.29 -9.07
CA THR A 71 6.10 -31.88 -9.43
C THR A 71 5.07 -30.93 -8.82
N GLN A 72 3.94 -31.48 -8.36
CA GLN A 72 2.86 -30.77 -7.70
C GLN A 72 2.71 -31.21 -6.24
N ASP A 73 3.78 -31.75 -5.66
CA ASP A 73 3.83 -32.04 -4.23
C ASP A 73 4.77 -31.05 -3.56
N TRP A 74 4.59 -30.90 -2.25
CA TRP A 74 5.59 -30.25 -1.43
C TRP A 74 5.96 -31.12 -0.24
N ASP A 75 7.20 -30.99 0.18
CA ASP A 75 7.75 -31.65 1.35
C ASP A 75 8.78 -30.72 2.00
N SER A 76 8.54 -30.34 3.24
CA SER A 76 9.46 -29.48 3.99
C SER A 76 10.76 -30.18 4.38
N GLY A 77 10.81 -31.51 4.32
CA GLY A 77 11.76 -32.30 5.09
C GLY A 77 11.51 -32.14 6.60
N ASN A 78 12.47 -32.56 7.42
CA ASN A 78 12.34 -32.49 8.87
C ASN A 78 12.58 -31.07 9.38
N LEU A 79 11.57 -30.49 10.02
CA LEU A 79 11.65 -29.22 10.73
C LEU A 79 11.92 -29.49 12.20
N SER A 80 13.07 -29.05 12.69
CA SER A 80 13.45 -29.08 14.10
C SER A 80 12.82 -27.90 14.84
N SER A 81 12.70 -27.99 16.17
CA SER A 81 12.19 -26.89 17.02
C SER A 81 13.19 -25.75 17.16
N GLU A 82 14.47 -26.10 17.13
CA GLU A 82 15.60 -25.20 17.17
C GLU A 82 16.76 -25.83 16.38
N CYS A 83 17.64 -24.97 15.89
CA CYS A 83 18.90 -25.38 15.28
C CYS A 83 20.04 -24.85 16.13
N GLU A 84 21.03 -25.70 16.39
CA GLU A 84 22.22 -25.30 17.15
C GLU A 84 22.98 -24.19 16.41
N LYS A 85 23.50 -23.25 17.19
CA LYS A 85 24.25 -22.10 16.69
C LYS A 85 25.63 -22.06 17.33
N ASP A 86 26.61 -21.61 16.56
CA ASP A 86 27.97 -21.39 17.01
C ASP A 86 28.08 -20.13 17.89
N GLU A 87 29.29 -19.86 18.39
CA GLU A 87 29.59 -18.68 19.21
C GLU A 87 29.37 -17.33 18.48
N TYR A 88 29.26 -17.36 17.15
CA TYR A 88 29.01 -16.20 16.29
C TYR A 88 27.53 -16.06 15.88
N GLY A 89 26.66 -16.98 16.32
CA GLY A 89 25.24 -17.01 16.00
C GLY A 89 24.89 -17.62 14.64
N ASN A 90 25.87 -18.22 13.94
CA ASN A 90 25.62 -18.97 12.72
C ASN A 90 25.14 -20.38 13.07
N GLN A 91 24.33 -20.96 12.20
CA GLN A 91 23.85 -22.32 12.37
C GLN A 91 25.00 -23.33 12.19
N THR A 92 25.15 -24.27 13.12
CA THR A 92 26.22 -25.29 13.07
C THR A 92 25.94 -26.38 12.04
N ASP A 93 24.66 -26.74 11.90
CA ASP A 93 24.17 -27.73 10.93
C ASP A 93 23.40 -27.01 9.80
N PRO A 94 23.90 -26.97 8.55
CA PRO A 94 23.22 -26.30 7.45
C PRO A 94 21.91 -26.98 7.01
N ASP A 95 21.71 -28.26 7.35
CA ASP A 95 20.53 -29.03 6.94
C ASP A 95 19.37 -28.88 7.93
N CYS A 96 19.64 -28.41 9.15
CA CYS A 96 18.59 -28.12 10.12
C CYS A 96 17.70 -26.96 9.63
N ARG A 97 16.38 -27.12 9.73
CA ARG A 97 15.41 -26.08 9.38
C ARG A 97 14.37 -25.99 10.47
N VAL A 98 13.97 -24.77 10.82
CA VAL A 98 12.88 -24.49 11.77
C VAL A 98 11.60 -24.04 11.06
N THR A 99 11.72 -23.59 9.82
CA THR A 99 10.63 -23.02 9.03
C THR A 99 10.55 -23.60 7.63
N PHE A 100 9.35 -23.53 7.06
CA PHE A 100 9.07 -23.88 5.68
C PHE A 100 8.11 -22.86 5.07
N GLU A 101 8.35 -22.46 3.82
CA GLU A 101 7.53 -21.48 3.10
C GLU A 101 6.97 -22.07 1.83
N ILE A 102 5.68 -21.80 1.56
CA ILE A 102 5.11 -21.94 0.23
C ILE A 102 4.46 -20.62 -0.22
N PRO A 103 4.92 -20.04 -1.34
CA PRO A 103 4.22 -18.94 -1.99
C PRO A 103 3.05 -19.45 -2.84
N PHE A 104 1.87 -18.86 -2.67
CA PHE A 104 0.69 -19.09 -3.50
C PHE A 104 0.64 -18.11 -4.67
N ASN A 105 1.67 -18.19 -5.51
CA ASN A 105 1.74 -17.51 -6.79
C ASN A 105 2.14 -18.50 -7.88
N GLY A 106 1.74 -18.23 -9.12
CA GLY A 106 2.11 -19.05 -10.28
C GLY A 106 1.58 -20.50 -10.21
N THR A 107 2.43 -21.44 -9.77
CA THR A 107 2.13 -22.87 -9.68
C THR A 107 0.93 -23.17 -8.78
N TRP A 108 0.81 -22.44 -7.67
CA TRP A 108 -0.25 -22.61 -6.69
C TRP A 108 -1.22 -21.43 -6.77
N GLY A 109 -2.49 -21.72 -7.03
CA GLY A 109 -3.53 -20.74 -7.30
C GLY A 109 -4.64 -20.71 -6.25
N PRO A 110 -5.75 -20.01 -6.55
CA PRO A 110 -6.95 -20.06 -5.73
C PRO A 110 -7.48 -21.49 -5.60
N GLY A 111 -7.79 -21.92 -4.38
CA GLY A 111 -8.17 -23.31 -4.12
C GLY A 111 -8.18 -23.67 -2.64
N THR A 112 -8.41 -24.95 -2.36
CA THR A 112 -8.33 -25.53 -1.02
C THR A 112 -7.30 -26.65 -1.01
N TYR A 113 -6.30 -26.53 -0.15
CA TYR A 113 -5.16 -27.43 -0.07
C TYR A 113 -5.17 -28.15 1.27
N ASN A 114 -5.47 -29.45 1.26
CA ASN A 114 -5.42 -30.28 2.46
C ASN A 114 -4.05 -30.90 2.58
N TYR A 115 -3.31 -30.51 3.62
CA TYR A 115 -1.94 -30.93 3.85
C TYR A 115 -1.82 -31.65 5.19
N GLN A 116 -0.71 -32.35 5.38
CA GLN A 116 -0.41 -33.06 6.62
C GLN A 116 0.86 -32.52 7.25
N ASP A 117 0.88 -32.55 8.57
CA ASP A 117 2.06 -32.37 9.40
C ASP A 117 2.33 -33.72 10.07
N ILE A 118 3.39 -34.38 9.61
CA ILE A 118 3.80 -35.71 10.05
C ILE A 118 4.93 -35.54 11.06
N LEU A 119 4.68 -35.97 12.30
CA LEU A 119 5.67 -35.91 13.36
C LEU A 119 6.58 -37.14 13.29
N SER A 120 7.85 -36.98 13.69
CA SER A 120 8.81 -38.10 13.76
C SER A 120 8.37 -39.23 14.70
N ASN A 121 7.49 -38.95 15.66
CA ASN A 121 6.91 -39.94 16.57
C ASN A 121 5.71 -40.73 15.96
N GLY A 122 5.32 -40.42 14.72
CA GLY A 122 4.24 -41.07 13.98
C GLY A 122 2.85 -40.44 14.15
N ALA A 123 2.71 -39.37 14.94
CA ALA A 123 1.48 -38.59 14.98
C ALA A 123 1.31 -37.78 13.68
N ILE A 124 0.04 -37.54 13.30
CA ILE A 124 -0.30 -36.77 12.10
C ILE A 124 -1.32 -35.70 12.48
N ASN A 125 -0.99 -34.45 12.19
CA ASN A 125 -1.91 -33.32 12.28
C ASN A 125 -2.35 -32.94 10.86
N ASN A 126 -3.65 -32.74 10.65
CA ASN A 126 -4.18 -32.31 9.36
C ASN A 126 -4.41 -30.80 9.36
N GLY A 127 -4.06 -30.15 8.25
CA GLY A 127 -4.31 -28.73 8.02
C GLY A 127 -4.99 -28.50 6.67
N THR A 128 -5.66 -27.36 6.54
CA THR A 128 -6.34 -26.97 5.31
C THR A 128 -6.04 -25.51 5.00
N ILE A 129 -5.41 -25.22 3.88
CA ILE A 129 -5.24 -23.84 3.41
C ILE A 129 -6.37 -23.50 2.45
N ILE A 130 -6.97 -22.32 2.60
CA ILE A 130 -7.96 -21.79 1.65
C ILE A 130 -7.36 -20.54 1.01
N VAL A 131 -7.17 -20.56 -0.31
CA VAL A 131 -6.66 -19.43 -1.09
C VAL A 131 -7.79 -18.84 -1.91
N HIS A 132 -8.11 -17.58 -1.63
CA HIS A 132 -9.11 -16.82 -2.36
C HIS A 132 -8.48 -16.12 -3.57
N PRO A 133 -9.22 -15.97 -4.68
CA PRO A 133 -8.74 -15.14 -5.78
C PRO A 133 -8.62 -13.69 -5.33
N ASP A 134 -7.60 -13.00 -5.82
CA ASP A 134 -7.50 -11.56 -5.66
C ASP A 134 -8.54 -10.88 -6.57
N SER A 135 -9.68 -10.52 -5.98
CA SER A 135 -10.82 -9.95 -6.69
C SER A 135 -10.99 -8.49 -6.33
N HIS A 136 -10.71 -7.62 -7.30
CA HIS A 136 -11.10 -6.23 -7.25
C HIS A 136 -12.27 -6.03 -8.23
N PRO A 137 -13.45 -5.59 -7.77
CA PRO A 137 -14.50 -5.24 -8.70
C PRO A 137 -13.98 -4.09 -9.57
N SER A 138 -13.86 -4.33 -10.87
CA SER A 138 -13.74 -3.23 -11.83
C SER A 138 -15.02 -2.39 -11.72
N GLU A 139 -14.89 -1.07 -11.91
CA GLU A 139 -15.95 -0.06 -11.73
C GLU A 139 -17.22 -0.30 -12.58
N GLY A 140 -17.30 -1.37 -13.37
CA GLY A 140 -18.47 -1.75 -14.18
C GLY A 140 -19.29 -2.96 -13.68
N ASN A 141 -18.88 -3.65 -12.62
CA ASN A 141 -19.54 -4.91 -12.18
C ASN A 141 -20.26 -4.85 -10.83
N SER A 142 -20.14 -3.74 -10.09
CA SER A 142 -21.04 -3.46 -8.98
C SER A 142 -22.27 -2.74 -9.54
N PRO A 143 -23.50 -3.24 -9.32
CA PRO A 143 -24.67 -2.44 -9.57
C PRO A 143 -24.50 -1.11 -8.83
N PRO A 144 -24.90 0.03 -9.41
CA PRO A 144 -26.10 0.54 -8.84
C PRO A 144 -26.27 0.63 -7.32
N PRO A 145 -25.66 1.49 -6.47
CA PRO A 145 -26.43 1.93 -5.33
C PRO A 145 -27.80 2.38 -5.82
N THR A 146 -28.83 1.65 -5.44
CA THR A 146 -30.15 1.74 -6.04
C THR A 146 -30.64 3.19 -5.90
N GLY A 147 -30.77 3.90 -7.03
CA GLY A 147 -31.08 5.32 -7.05
C GLY A 147 -30.21 6.20 -7.95
N TYR A 148 -29.16 5.67 -8.58
CA TYR A 148 -28.52 6.35 -9.72
C TYR A 148 -28.83 5.64 -11.03
N GLU A 149 -29.39 6.41 -11.96
CA GLU A 149 -29.66 6.02 -13.34
C GLU A 149 -28.60 6.71 -14.20
N PHE A 150 -27.61 5.93 -14.66
CA PHE A 150 -26.79 6.37 -15.80
C PHE A 150 -27.61 6.12 -17.06
N GLY A 151 -27.68 7.13 -17.93
CA GLY A 151 -28.48 7.12 -19.15
C GLY A 151 -28.29 5.82 -19.94
N ASN A 152 -29.39 5.12 -20.17
CA ASN A 152 -29.48 4.16 -21.25
C ASN A 152 -29.42 4.96 -22.55
N ASP A 153 -28.23 5.09 -23.13
CA ASP A 153 -28.05 5.60 -24.48
C ASP A 153 -28.13 4.42 -25.47
N GLU A 154 -29.20 3.65 -25.42
CA GLU A 154 -29.55 2.68 -26.46
C GLU A 154 -30.65 3.26 -27.34
N GLU A 155 -30.36 4.33 -28.08
CA GLU A 155 -31.13 4.66 -29.27
C GLU A 155 -30.16 5.06 -30.39
N GLU A 156 -30.04 4.14 -31.35
CA GLU A 156 -29.50 4.38 -32.69
C GLU A 156 -30.18 5.63 -33.28
N GLN A 157 -29.48 6.76 -33.30
CA GLN A 157 -29.99 7.96 -33.98
C GLN A 157 -29.81 7.79 -35.48
N ASP A 158 -30.84 7.22 -36.11
CA ASP A 158 -31.16 7.56 -37.49
C ASP A 158 -31.44 9.06 -37.57
N LEU A 159 -30.67 9.73 -38.42
CA LEU A 159 -30.81 11.15 -38.71
C LEU A 159 -32.14 11.37 -39.44
N ASP A 160 -33.15 11.89 -38.76
CA ASP A 160 -34.10 12.75 -39.43
C ASP A 160 -34.49 13.98 -38.62
N SER A 161 -34.35 15.09 -39.32
CA SER A 161 -34.73 16.44 -38.95
C SER A 161 -36.19 16.56 -38.52
N GLN A 162 -36.42 17.14 -37.34
CA GLN A 162 -37.54 18.05 -37.18
C GLN A 162 -37.37 19.04 -36.02
N ASP A 163 -37.98 20.18 -36.29
CA ASP A 163 -37.82 21.51 -35.75
C ASP A 163 -38.54 21.67 -34.39
N GLU A 164 -38.22 22.79 -33.73
CA GLU A 164 -38.99 23.47 -32.68
C GLU A 164 -38.71 23.15 -31.20
N ASN A 165 -37.70 23.84 -30.64
CA ASN A 165 -37.96 24.80 -29.54
C ASN A 165 -36.76 25.77 -29.37
N ASN A 166 -36.89 26.99 -29.89
CA ASN A 166 -35.82 27.99 -29.93
C ASN A 166 -35.96 29.07 -28.83
N ASP A 167 -36.84 28.88 -27.85
CA ASP A 167 -37.08 29.89 -26.80
C ASP A 167 -36.07 29.82 -25.65
N SER A 168 -35.55 28.62 -25.34
CA SER A 168 -34.59 28.44 -24.24
C SER A 168 -33.17 28.95 -24.53
N ARG A 169 -32.85 29.21 -25.81
CA ARG A 169 -31.52 29.70 -26.24
C ARG A 169 -31.49 31.20 -26.52
N ASN A 170 -32.63 31.84 -26.76
CA ASN A 170 -32.71 33.27 -27.05
C ASN A 170 -32.42 34.17 -25.83
N TRP A 171 -32.73 33.73 -24.60
CA TRP A 171 -32.48 34.57 -23.41
C TRP A 171 -30.98 34.72 -23.08
N LEU A 172 -30.16 33.71 -23.38
CA LEU A 172 -28.70 33.77 -23.22
C LEU A 172 -28.09 34.84 -24.13
N LEU A 173 -28.65 35.02 -25.33
CA LEU A 173 -28.25 36.06 -26.28
C LEU A 173 -28.58 37.47 -25.77
N TRP A 174 -29.74 37.67 -25.13
CA TRP A 174 -30.10 38.96 -24.51
C TRP A 174 -29.23 39.30 -23.30
N VAL A 175 -28.87 38.29 -22.49
CA VAL A 175 -27.99 38.48 -21.33
C VAL A 175 -26.57 38.87 -21.77
N ALA A 176 -26.02 38.21 -22.79
CA ALA A 176 -24.70 38.54 -23.33
C ALA A 176 -24.65 39.94 -23.96
N ALA A 177 -25.72 40.36 -24.66
CA ALA A 177 -25.80 41.69 -25.26
C ALA A 177 -25.88 42.81 -24.20
N GLY A 178 -26.61 42.58 -23.10
CA GLY A 178 -26.78 43.58 -22.04
C GLY A 178 -25.49 43.87 -21.25
N SER A 179 -24.67 42.85 -20.97
CA SER A 179 -23.45 43.02 -20.17
C SER A 179 -22.34 43.79 -20.90
N GLY A 180 -22.24 43.67 -22.22
CA GLY A 180 -21.22 44.37 -23.02
C GLY A 180 -21.41 45.89 -23.04
N VAL A 181 -22.66 46.35 -23.14
CA VAL A 181 -22.98 47.79 -23.24
C VAL A 181 -22.71 48.51 -21.91
N ILE A 182 -22.99 47.86 -20.78
CA ILE A 182 -22.75 48.43 -19.43
C ILE A 182 -21.26 48.57 -19.15
N SER A 183 -20.43 47.61 -19.57
CA SER A 183 -18.98 47.69 -19.39
C SER A 183 -18.37 48.84 -20.19
N LEU A 184 -18.85 49.08 -21.42
CA LEU A 184 -18.36 50.19 -22.25
C LEU A 184 -18.80 51.56 -21.70
N LEU A 185 -19.99 51.65 -21.09
CA LEU A 185 -20.42 52.86 -20.39
C LEU A 185 -19.55 53.16 -19.16
N LEU A 186 -19.23 52.14 -18.34
CA LEU A 186 -18.34 52.31 -17.18
C LEU A 186 -16.93 52.77 -17.60
N VAL A 187 -16.37 52.15 -18.64
CA VAL A 187 -15.08 52.57 -19.20
C VAL A 187 -15.17 54.00 -19.75
N GLY A 188 -16.26 54.36 -20.44
CA GLY A 188 -16.49 55.72 -20.93
C GLY A 188 -16.57 56.77 -19.82
N VAL A 189 -17.26 56.48 -18.71
CA VAL A 189 -17.30 57.34 -17.52
C VAL A 189 -15.92 57.47 -16.87
N LEU A 190 -15.13 56.39 -16.85
CA LEU A 190 -13.78 56.39 -16.29
C LEU A 190 -12.81 57.26 -17.11
N PHE A 191 -12.93 57.26 -18.44
CA PHE A 191 -12.15 58.15 -19.32
C PHE A 191 -12.67 59.59 -19.34
N ALA A 192 -13.97 59.82 -19.10
CA ALA A 192 -14.55 61.15 -19.00
C ALA A 192 -14.36 61.81 -17.61
N GLY A 193 -14.14 61.00 -16.57
CA GLY A 193 -14.04 61.42 -15.17
C GLY A 193 -12.75 62.16 -14.77
N ASN A 194 -11.80 62.37 -15.68
CA ASN A 194 -10.61 63.19 -15.40
C ASN A 194 -10.86 64.71 -15.60
N LYS A 195 -12.11 65.16 -15.50
CA LYS A 195 -12.52 66.57 -15.48
C LYS A 195 -13.59 66.79 -14.42
N ASP A 196 -13.10 67.21 -13.26
CA ASP A 196 -13.71 67.92 -12.13
C ASP A 196 -15.06 67.46 -11.53
N SER A 197 -14.96 67.24 -10.22
CA SER A 197 -15.94 67.46 -9.15
C SER A 197 -16.76 66.26 -8.66
N THR A 198 -16.22 65.69 -7.59
CA THR A 198 -16.86 65.65 -6.25
C THR A 198 -18.24 65.01 -6.16
N LEU A 199 -18.26 63.83 -5.56
CA LEU A 199 -19.37 63.42 -4.71
C LEU A 199 -18.80 62.69 -3.50
N ASP A 200 -18.61 63.48 -2.44
CA ASP A 200 -18.29 63.05 -1.09
C ASP A 200 -19.43 62.21 -0.53
N THR A 201 -19.09 61.17 0.24
CA THR A 201 -19.69 60.94 1.57
C THR A 201 -18.74 60.05 2.38
N GLU A 202 -18.40 60.59 3.54
CA GLU A 202 -17.42 60.17 4.52
C GLU A 202 -17.79 58.93 5.37
N ILE A 203 -16.80 58.48 6.15
CA ILE A 203 -16.77 58.18 7.60
C ILE A 203 -15.95 56.90 7.79
N GLY A 204 -14.85 56.85 8.53
CA GLY A 204 -14.15 57.83 9.36
C GLY A 204 -12.94 57.12 10.00
N ASP A 205 -11.82 57.83 10.12
CA ASP A 205 -10.63 57.36 10.81
C ASP A 205 -10.88 57.21 12.31
N ASN A 206 -10.24 56.21 12.93
CA ASN A 206 -9.72 56.41 14.27
C ASN A 206 -8.43 55.65 14.54
N GLN A 207 -7.62 56.32 15.34
CA GLN A 207 -6.18 56.24 15.51
C GLN A 207 -5.70 55.12 16.45
N GLU A 208 -4.41 54.79 16.28
CA GLU A 208 -3.39 54.47 17.29
C GLU A 208 -3.38 53.13 18.09
N HIS A 209 -2.28 52.41 17.81
CA HIS A 209 -1.24 51.95 18.74
C HIS A 209 -1.50 50.74 19.65
N LYS A 210 -0.75 49.65 19.38
CA LYS A 210 -0.01 48.91 20.42
C LYS A 210 1.11 48.04 19.85
N ASP A 211 2.23 48.07 20.55
CA ASP A 211 3.52 47.40 20.33
C ASP A 211 3.44 45.87 20.13
N SER A 212 4.40 45.30 19.39
CA SER A 212 5.53 44.53 19.97
C SER A 212 6.21 43.66 18.90
N ASP A 213 7.47 43.98 18.60
CA ASP A 213 8.61 43.09 18.39
C ASP A 213 8.37 41.78 17.61
N ILE A 214 8.59 41.83 16.29
CA ILE A 214 8.85 40.69 15.42
C ILE A 214 10.36 40.67 15.22
N ASP A 215 11.12 39.94 16.04
CA ASP A 215 12.51 39.57 15.72
C ASP A 215 12.97 38.21 16.28
N ASP A 216 12.19 37.49 17.11
CA ASP A 216 12.72 36.31 17.84
C ASP A 216 12.23 34.91 17.38
N ILE A 217 11.67 34.74 16.17
CA ILE A 217 11.18 33.41 15.70
C ILE A 217 12.02 32.82 14.55
N ALA A 218 13.16 33.43 14.21
CA ALA A 218 14.01 32.94 13.12
C ALA A 218 15.26 32.14 13.56
N GLU A 219 15.62 32.13 14.85
CA GLU A 219 16.91 31.56 15.28
C GLU A 219 16.85 30.23 16.06
N GLU A 220 15.67 29.70 16.41
CA GLU A 220 15.59 28.41 17.15
C GLU A 220 15.52 27.17 16.24
N GLU A 221 15.20 27.32 14.95
CA GLU A 221 15.05 26.18 14.02
C GLU A 221 16.36 25.78 13.29
N LEU A 222 17.42 26.61 13.36
CA LEU A 222 18.67 26.32 12.64
C LEU A 222 19.64 25.41 13.42
N GLU A 223 19.58 25.36 14.75
CA GLU A 223 20.47 24.50 15.54
C GLU A 223 20.01 23.02 15.57
N LYS A 224 18.70 22.77 15.39
CA LYS A 224 18.15 21.40 15.28
C LYS A 224 18.49 20.71 13.97
N ILE A 225 18.65 21.46 12.87
CA ILE A 225 18.92 20.89 11.54
C ILE A 225 20.39 20.48 11.39
N GLU A 226 21.34 21.14 12.05
CA GLU A 226 22.75 20.73 12.04
C GLU A 226 23.03 19.47 12.87
N SER A 227 22.31 19.28 13.99
CA SER A 227 22.39 18.03 14.77
C SER A 227 21.93 16.81 13.96
N ALA A 228 20.86 16.93 13.18
CA ALA A 228 20.33 15.83 12.36
C ALA A 228 21.25 15.45 11.19
N LYS A 229 21.95 16.42 10.58
CA LYS A 229 22.91 16.15 9.49
C LYS A 229 24.20 15.48 9.97
N SER A 230 24.64 15.74 11.20
CA SER A 230 25.81 15.07 11.78
C SER A 230 25.57 13.58 12.04
N VAL A 231 24.37 13.21 12.52
CA VAL A 231 24.01 11.81 12.82
C VAL A 231 23.87 10.96 11.54
N GLN A 232 23.35 11.53 10.45
CA GLN A 232 23.27 10.84 9.16
C GLN A 232 24.65 10.59 8.53
N ASN A 233 25.61 11.51 8.70
CA ASN A 233 26.96 11.37 8.12
C ASN A 233 27.84 10.34 8.88
N ILE A 234 27.53 10.07 10.15
CA ILE A 234 28.18 9.00 10.93
C ILE A 234 27.64 7.63 10.51
N THR A 235 26.35 7.54 10.16
CA THR A 235 25.71 6.26 9.79
C THR A 235 26.17 5.75 8.42
N TYR A 236 26.46 6.65 7.47
CA TYR A 236 26.92 6.27 6.13
C TYR A 236 28.41 5.83 6.08
N ASN A 237 29.26 6.35 6.97
CA ASN A 237 30.69 5.97 6.99
C ASN A 237 30.99 4.62 7.66
N ILE A 238 30.03 4.03 8.38
CA ILE A 238 30.20 2.70 9.00
C ILE A 238 29.88 1.58 7.98
N HIS A 239 29.10 1.88 6.94
CA HIS A 239 28.65 0.87 5.98
C HIS A 239 29.68 0.54 4.88
N ASP A 240 30.65 1.43 4.62
CA ASP A 240 31.66 1.27 3.54
C ASP A 240 33.06 0.89 4.06
N SER A 241 33.29 0.88 5.37
CA SER A 241 34.59 0.48 5.97
C SER A 241 34.65 -1.02 6.33
N VAL A 242 33.57 -1.79 6.18
CA VAL A 242 33.53 -3.22 6.50
C VAL A 242 33.72 -4.11 5.25
N ILE A 243 33.81 -3.53 4.05
CA ILE A 243 34.05 -4.26 2.79
C ILE A 243 35.34 -3.76 2.12
N SER A 244 36.46 -3.75 2.84
CA SER A 244 37.80 -3.84 2.25
C SER A 244 38.83 -4.09 3.33
N GLY A 245 39.24 -5.34 3.48
CA GLY A 245 40.18 -5.76 4.54
C GLY A 245 40.79 -7.11 4.22
N ASP A 246 41.42 -7.20 3.06
CA ASP A 246 42.39 -8.23 2.72
C ASP A 246 43.58 -8.07 3.69
N VAL A 247 43.80 -9.02 4.60
CA VAL A 247 45.00 -9.08 5.44
C VAL A 247 45.63 -10.46 5.31
N VAL A 248 46.67 -10.47 4.48
CA VAL A 248 47.77 -11.43 4.40
C VAL A 248 48.32 -11.69 5.81
N ALA A 249 48.20 -12.92 6.29
CA ALA A 249 48.89 -13.38 7.50
C ALA A 249 50.27 -13.94 7.13
N ASP A 250 51.29 -13.25 7.63
CA ASP A 250 52.71 -13.58 7.58
C ASP A 250 52.99 -14.83 8.43
N LEU A 251 53.53 -15.88 7.80
CA LEU A 251 54.01 -17.08 8.47
C LEU A 251 55.41 -16.81 9.02
N LYS A 252 55.51 -16.68 10.34
CA LYS A 252 56.79 -16.72 11.05
C LYS A 252 57.00 -18.15 11.56
N GLU A 253 57.86 -18.89 10.85
CA GLU A 253 58.48 -20.12 11.34
C GLU A 253 59.50 -19.74 12.42
N ASP A 254 59.30 -20.20 13.65
CA ASP A 254 60.36 -20.33 14.64
C ASP A 254 60.53 -21.84 14.92
N GLU A 255 61.58 -22.42 14.34
CA GLU A 255 62.17 -23.69 14.75
C GLU A 255 62.90 -23.50 16.09
N ASP A 256 62.61 -24.37 17.06
CA ASP A 256 63.59 -24.95 18.01
C ASP A 256 62.98 -26.19 18.70
#